data_AF-A0A847TGG7-F1
#
_entry.id   AF-A0A847TGG7-F1
#
_cell.length_a   1.000
_cell.length_b   1.000
_cell.length_c   1.000
_cell.angle_alpha   90.00
_cell.angle_beta   90.00
_cell.angle_gamma   90.00
#
_symmetry.space_group_name_H-M   'P 1'
#
loop_
_entity.id
_entity.type
_entity.pdbx_description
1 polymer ?
#
loop_
_entity_poly.entity_id
_entity_poly.type
_entity_poly.pdbx_seq_one_letter_code
_entity_poly.pdbx_strand_id
1 'polypeptide(L)'
;MNKQIITTLSIAAALVIAACGSSSHESASATTTTASSEQPKSAATDPGSYDPKRGEGKYDASNVTVGALDAAMAAKGKSIAETKCFSCHKTSEEKLVGPGWKGVTSRHPAHWIMNFITNPDPMINKDPEVQAQLEICLVRMPNQNLGEQEARDIVEFMRQNDGAK
;
A
#
# COMPACT_ATOMS: atom_id res chain seq x y z
N MET A 1 -11.50 -51.83 -29.69
CA MET A 1 -12.84 -51.58 -29.11
C MET A 1 -12.79 -50.20 -28.47
N ASN A 2 -12.82 -49.12 -29.25
CA ASN A 2 -14.02 -48.46 -29.80
C ASN A 2 -14.98 -48.13 -28.64
N LYS A 3 -15.22 -46.87 -28.28
CA LYS A 3 -15.79 -45.87 -29.18
C LYS A 3 -15.56 -44.45 -28.63
N GLN A 4 -15.05 -43.60 -29.51
CA GLN A 4 -15.18 -42.14 -29.44
C GLN A 4 -16.68 -41.78 -29.54
N ILE A 5 -17.15 -40.87 -28.68
CA ILE A 5 -18.49 -40.30 -28.77
C ILE A 5 -18.36 -38.94 -29.47
N ILE A 6 -18.87 -38.92 -30.70
CA ILE A 6 -19.13 -37.74 -31.52
C ILE A 6 -20.56 -37.30 -31.20
N THR A 7 -20.77 -36.04 -30.81
CA THR A 7 -21.98 -35.32 -31.20
C THR A 7 -21.72 -33.82 -31.31
N THR A 8 -21.72 -33.38 -32.56
CA THR A 8 -21.79 -32.03 -33.11
C THR A 8 -23.01 -31.23 -32.63
N LEU A 9 -22.88 -29.92 -32.38
CA LEU A 9 -23.87 -28.94 -32.83
C LEU A 9 -23.27 -27.52 -32.91
N SER A 10 -23.07 -27.07 -34.15
CA SER A 10 -22.80 -25.69 -34.52
C SER A 10 -24.02 -24.81 -34.25
N ILE A 11 -23.87 -23.68 -33.54
CA ILE A 11 -24.69 -22.47 -33.76
C ILE A 11 -23.80 -21.25 -33.57
N ALA A 12 -23.42 -20.64 -34.69
CA ALA A 12 -22.98 -19.25 -34.73
C ALA A 12 -24.22 -18.35 -34.68
N ALA A 13 -24.24 -17.39 -33.75
CA ALA A 13 -25.19 -16.30 -33.75
C ALA A 13 -24.48 -15.02 -33.33
N ALA A 14 -24.00 -14.27 -34.33
CA ALA A 14 -23.68 -12.86 -34.18
C ALA A 14 -24.99 -12.07 -34.22
N LEU A 15 -25.34 -11.42 -33.12
CA LEU A 15 -26.40 -10.42 -33.07
C LEU A 15 -25.80 -9.13 -32.52
N VAL A 16 -25.41 -8.27 -33.45
CA VAL A 16 -25.08 -6.87 -33.21
C VAL A 16 -26.38 -6.14 -32.93
N ILE A 17 -26.53 -5.58 -31.73
CA ILE A 17 -27.60 -4.63 -31.42
C ILE A 17 -26.94 -3.27 -31.25
N ALA A 18 -27.01 -2.47 -32.31
CA ALA A 18 -26.79 -1.04 -32.24
C ALA A 18 -27.99 -0.42 -31.53
N ALA A 19 -27.78 0.09 -30.31
CA ALA A 19 -28.74 0.92 -29.60
C ALA A 19 -28.23 2.35 -29.59
N CYS A 20 -28.74 3.14 -30.54
CA CYS A 20 -28.71 4.60 -30.50
C CYS A 20 -30.02 5.05 -29.85
N GLY A 21 -29.94 5.64 -28.66
CA GLY A 21 -31.07 6.20 -27.93
C GLY A 21 -30.78 7.65 -27.58
N SER A 22 -31.41 8.57 -28.30
CA SER A 22 -31.29 10.01 -28.11
C SER A 22 -32.13 10.48 -26.91
N SER A 23 -31.58 11.37 -26.08
CA SER A 23 -32.36 12.21 -25.16
C SER A 23 -31.62 13.53 -24.99
N SER A 24 -32.29 14.58 -25.45
CA SER A 24 -31.91 15.98 -25.56
C SER A 24 -31.60 16.68 -24.23
N HIS A 25 -30.56 17.51 -24.18
CA HIS A 25 -30.63 18.85 -23.57
C HIS A 25 -29.50 19.78 -24.04
N GLU A 26 -29.92 20.80 -24.77
CA GLU A 26 -29.45 22.19 -24.86
C GLU A 26 -28.01 22.59 -24.47
N SER A 27 -27.35 23.20 -25.46
CA SER A 27 -26.17 24.04 -25.32
C SER A 27 -26.47 25.34 -24.56
N ALA A 28 -25.65 25.69 -23.57
CA ALA A 28 -25.30 27.08 -23.29
C ALA A 28 -23.95 27.15 -22.55
N SER A 29 -23.04 27.91 -23.16
CA SER A 29 -21.77 28.37 -22.61
C SER A 29 -21.99 29.26 -21.39
N ALA A 30 -21.24 29.04 -20.30
CA ALA A 30 -20.46 30.07 -19.59
C ALA A 30 -19.97 29.59 -18.21
N THR A 31 -18.75 30.04 -17.87
CA THR A 31 -18.26 30.33 -16.52
C THR A 31 -17.66 29.17 -15.70
N THR A 32 -16.34 29.06 -15.86
CA THR A 32 -15.33 29.03 -14.78
C THR A 32 -15.86 28.97 -13.35
N THR A 33 -15.74 27.82 -12.68
CA THR A 33 -15.43 27.72 -11.25
C THR A 33 -14.82 26.35 -11.00
N THR A 34 -13.50 26.26 -11.14
CA THR A 34 -12.71 25.10 -10.67
C THR A 34 -12.62 25.24 -9.15
N ALA A 35 -13.53 24.58 -8.44
CA ALA A 35 -13.39 24.35 -7.00
C ALA A 35 -12.28 23.31 -6.79
N SER A 36 -11.05 23.80 -6.62
CA SER A 36 -9.91 23.00 -6.17
C SER A 36 -10.19 22.59 -4.73
N SER A 37 -10.42 21.29 -4.53
CA SER A 37 -10.41 20.67 -3.21
C SER A 37 -8.97 20.73 -2.69
N GLU A 38 -8.79 21.49 -1.61
CA GLU A 38 -7.53 21.77 -0.97
C GLU A 38 -7.07 20.53 -0.19
N GLN A 39 -6.25 19.70 -0.83
CA GLN A 39 -5.47 18.67 -0.15
C GLN A 39 -4.43 19.38 0.74
N PRO A 40 -4.31 19.06 2.04
CA PRO A 40 -3.33 19.69 2.90
C PRO A 40 -1.94 19.36 2.36
N LYS A 41 -1.28 20.41 1.87
CA LYS A 41 0.11 20.44 1.44
C LYS A 41 0.94 20.04 2.66
N SER A 42 1.35 18.77 2.69
CA SER A 42 2.37 18.27 3.60
C SER A 42 3.52 19.28 3.62
N ALA A 43 3.88 19.75 4.81
CA ALA A 43 4.95 20.71 5.00
C ALA A 43 6.23 20.12 4.39
N ALA A 44 6.57 20.57 3.18
CA ALA A 44 7.79 20.21 2.50
C ALA A 44 8.95 20.74 3.34
N THR A 45 9.66 19.82 3.98
CA THR A 45 10.99 20.09 4.50
C THR A 45 11.93 20.12 3.28
N ASP A 46 12.88 21.05 3.29
CA ASP A 46 13.85 21.38 2.24
C ASP A 46 14.19 20.23 1.23
N PRO A 47 14.03 20.44 -0.10
CA PRO A 47 14.35 19.44 -1.12
C PRO A 47 15.83 19.01 -1.24
N GLY A 48 16.73 19.51 -0.38
CA GLY A 48 18.18 19.28 -0.47
C GLY A 48 18.77 18.08 0.26
N SER A 49 18.13 17.50 1.28
CA SER A 49 18.71 16.34 1.99
C SER A 49 17.66 15.36 2.50
N TYR A 50 17.51 14.25 1.79
CA TYR A 50 16.79 13.09 2.30
C TYR A 50 17.49 12.55 3.56
N ASP A 51 16.74 12.28 4.63
CA ASP A 51 17.24 11.61 5.84
C ASP A 51 16.76 10.14 5.86
N PRO A 52 17.65 9.15 5.59
CA PRO A 52 17.29 7.73 5.60
C PRO A 52 16.79 7.21 6.95
N LYS A 53 17.06 7.90 8.07
CA LYS A 53 16.57 7.49 9.40
C LYS A 53 15.17 8.03 9.71
N ARG A 54 14.74 9.09 9.02
CA ARG A 54 13.40 9.68 9.15
C ARG A 54 12.44 9.11 8.10
N GLY A 55 12.89 9.00 6.86
CA GLY A 55 12.01 8.74 5.73
C GLY A 55 11.36 10.00 5.17
N GLU A 56 10.50 9.82 4.16
CA GLU A 56 9.71 10.88 3.55
C GLU A 56 8.25 10.78 3.99
N GLY A 57 7.72 11.80 4.67
CA GLY A 57 6.32 11.85 5.07
C GLY A 57 6.08 12.66 6.34
N LYS A 58 4.86 12.57 6.85
CA LYS A 58 4.40 13.36 8.02
C LYS A 58 4.86 12.80 9.37
N TYR A 59 5.36 11.56 9.44
CA TYR A 59 5.75 10.93 10.70
C TYR A 59 7.21 11.19 11.04
N ASP A 60 7.48 11.46 12.32
CA ASP A 60 8.82 11.53 12.89
C ASP A 60 8.81 11.22 14.39
N ALA A 61 9.97 11.34 15.03
CA ALA A 61 10.12 11.04 16.46
C ALA A 61 9.30 11.97 17.38
N SER A 62 8.81 13.12 16.90
CA SER A 62 8.01 14.05 17.71
C SER A 62 6.53 13.67 17.76
N ASN A 63 6.03 12.89 16.78
CA ASN A 63 4.62 12.54 16.67
C ASN A 63 4.33 11.03 16.64
N VAL A 64 5.35 10.17 16.63
CA VAL A 64 5.20 8.73 16.81
C VAL A 64 5.77 8.28 18.16
N THR A 65 4.88 8.06 19.12
CA THR A 65 5.26 7.56 20.45
C THR A 65 5.35 6.04 20.45
N VAL A 66 6.49 5.52 20.94
CA VAL A 66 6.75 4.09 21.13
C VAL A 66 7.09 3.87 22.61
N GLY A 67 6.27 3.06 23.30
CA GLY A 67 6.45 2.71 24.71
C GLY A 67 6.71 1.22 24.93
N ALA A 68 6.34 0.72 26.11
CA ALA A 68 6.24 -0.72 26.36
C ALA A 68 5.32 -1.38 25.32
N LEU A 69 5.50 -2.68 25.06
CA LEU A 69 4.66 -3.37 24.08
C LEU A 69 3.18 -3.34 24.52
N ASP A 70 2.31 -2.89 23.62
CA ASP A 70 0.86 -3.02 23.76
C ASP A 70 0.38 -4.26 22.98
N ALA A 71 0.09 -5.34 23.72
CA ALA A 71 -0.36 -6.60 23.12
C ALA A 71 -1.71 -6.50 22.40
N ALA A 72 -2.61 -5.62 22.83
CA ALA A 72 -3.91 -5.44 22.18
C ALA A 72 -3.77 -4.69 20.85
N MET A 73 -2.89 -3.69 20.82
CA MET A 73 -2.51 -2.98 19.60
C MET A 73 -1.81 -3.91 18.60
N ALA A 74 -0.86 -4.73 19.07
CA ALA A 74 -0.21 -5.74 18.24
C ALA A 74 -1.21 -6.76 17.66
N ALA A 75 -2.21 -7.19 18.43
CA ALA A 75 -3.25 -8.09 17.94
C ALA A 75 -4.08 -7.47 16.82
N LYS A 76 -4.47 -6.19 16.94
CA LYS A 76 -5.14 -5.45 15.86
C LYS A 76 -4.26 -5.34 14.61
N GLY A 77 -2.98 -5.02 14.82
CA GLY A 77 -1.98 -4.93 13.75
C GLY A 77 -1.84 -6.23 12.97
N LYS A 78 -1.83 -7.36 13.67
CA LYS A 78 -1.80 -8.69 13.05
C LYS A 78 -3.01 -8.93 12.15
N SER A 79 -4.22 -8.63 12.62
CA SER A 79 -5.44 -8.80 11.81
C SER A 79 -5.45 -7.92 10.56
N ILE A 80 -4.94 -6.69 10.66
CA ILE A 80 -4.79 -5.80 9.51
C ILE A 80 -3.73 -6.36 8.54
N ALA A 81 -2.58 -6.81 9.06
CA ALA A 81 -1.50 -7.39 8.27
C ALA A 81 -1.91 -8.67 7.53
N GLU A 82 -2.73 -9.52 8.15
CA GLU A 82 -3.31 -10.71 7.51
C GLU A 82 -4.12 -10.37 6.26
N THR A 83 -4.84 -9.23 6.30
CA THR A 83 -5.71 -8.80 5.20
C THR A 83 -4.95 -8.00 4.13
N LYS A 84 -4.05 -7.11 4.55
CA LYS A 84 -3.42 -6.10 3.67
C LYS A 84 -1.95 -6.37 3.33
N CYS A 85 -1.27 -7.29 4.01
CA CYS A 85 0.19 -7.44 3.89
C CYS A 85 0.68 -8.87 3.62
N PHE A 86 0.02 -9.89 4.18
CA PHE A 86 0.53 -11.27 4.15
C PHE A 86 0.41 -11.99 2.80
N SER A 87 -0.31 -11.40 1.84
CA SER A 87 -0.22 -11.82 0.43
C SER A 87 1.19 -11.61 -0.15
N CYS A 88 1.96 -10.67 0.42
CA CYS A 88 3.28 -10.28 -0.09
C CYS A 88 4.42 -10.50 0.90
N HIS A 89 4.16 -10.46 2.21
CA HIS A 89 5.18 -10.50 3.26
C HIS A 89 5.02 -11.68 4.21
N LYS A 90 6.15 -12.18 4.72
CA LYS A 90 6.22 -13.16 5.80
C LYS A 90 6.71 -12.50 7.09
N THR A 91 6.32 -13.06 8.24
CA THR A 91 6.84 -12.67 9.56
C THR A 91 8.28 -13.12 9.81
N SER A 92 8.77 -14.09 9.02
CA SER A 92 10.14 -14.58 9.03
C SER A 92 11.08 -13.68 8.21
N GLU A 93 12.30 -14.14 7.93
CA GLU A 93 13.25 -13.51 6.99
C GLU A 93 12.98 -13.88 5.52
N GLU A 94 12.08 -14.83 5.27
CA GLU A 94 11.80 -15.34 3.93
C GLU A 94 11.15 -14.26 3.05
N LYS A 95 11.69 -14.09 1.84
CA LYS A 95 11.09 -13.26 0.79
C LYS A 95 9.98 -14.05 0.10
N LEU A 96 8.77 -13.49 0.06
CA LEU A 96 7.65 -14.02 -0.74
C LEU A 96 7.50 -13.21 -2.03
N VAL A 97 6.87 -12.04 -1.93
CA VAL A 97 6.89 -10.99 -2.97
C VAL A 97 7.73 -9.83 -2.45
N GLY A 98 7.37 -9.34 -1.25
CA GLY A 98 8.17 -8.40 -0.47
C GLY A 98 9.16 -9.12 0.46
N PRO A 99 10.08 -8.36 1.09
CA PRO A 99 10.99 -8.91 2.10
C PRO A 99 10.27 -9.43 3.34
N GLY A 100 10.91 -10.37 4.04
CA GLY A 100 10.46 -10.82 5.35
C GLY A 100 10.60 -9.75 6.44
N TRP A 101 9.73 -9.80 7.46
CA TRP A 101 9.65 -8.80 8.52
C TRP A 101 10.55 -9.06 9.72
N LYS A 102 11.17 -10.23 9.85
CA LYS A 102 12.06 -10.52 10.99
C LYS A 102 13.13 -9.43 11.16
N GLY A 103 13.13 -8.77 12.33
CA GLY A 103 14.04 -7.70 12.70
C GLY A 103 13.77 -6.34 12.05
N VAL A 104 12.64 -6.13 11.38
CA VAL A 104 12.33 -4.87 10.68
C VAL A 104 12.33 -3.67 11.61
N THR A 105 11.86 -3.83 12.85
CA THR A 105 11.81 -2.75 13.85
C THR A 105 13.16 -2.47 14.52
N SER A 106 14.15 -3.35 14.29
CA SER A 106 15.55 -3.07 14.62
C SER A 106 16.28 -2.34 13.50
N ARG A 107 15.85 -2.51 12.25
CA ARG A 107 16.42 -1.82 11.08
C ARG A 107 15.88 -0.41 10.91
N HIS A 108 14.57 -0.23 11.13
CA HIS A 108 13.90 1.04 10.93
C HIS A 108 13.10 1.47 12.16
N PRO A 109 13.11 2.76 12.52
CA PRO A 109 12.27 3.26 13.59
C PRO A 109 10.79 3.30 13.17
N ALA A 110 9.89 3.32 14.15
CA ALA A 110 8.44 3.25 13.93
C ALA A 110 7.92 4.31 12.94
N HIS A 111 8.37 5.57 13.07
CA HIS A 111 7.95 6.65 12.18
C HIS A 111 8.39 6.44 10.73
N TRP A 112 9.56 5.85 10.50
CA TRP A 112 10.05 5.52 9.16
C TRP A 112 9.16 4.45 8.53
N ILE A 113 8.84 3.39 9.29
CA ILE A 113 7.94 2.32 8.82
C ILE A 113 6.56 2.90 8.51
N MET A 114 6.02 3.76 9.37
CA MET A 114 4.73 4.41 9.15
C MET A 114 4.73 5.30 7.91
N ASN A 115 5.79 6.08 7.66
CA ASN A 115 5.93 6.85 6.43
C ASN A 115 5.86 5.94 5.20
N PHE A 116 6.58 4.81 5.23
CA PHE A 116 6.63 3.90 4.10
C PHE A 116 5.30 3.19 3.85
N ILE A 117 4.69 2.55 4.86
CA ILE A 117 3.50 1.71 4.65
C ILE A 117 2.23 2.52 4.35
N THR A 118 2.16 3.79 4.77
CA THR A 118 1.01 4.67 4.48
C THR A 118 1.11 5.36 3.14
N ASN A 119 2.34 5.61 2.65
CA ASN A 119 2.57 6.22 1.35
C ASN A 119 3.90 5.74 0.75
N PRO A 120 3.90 4.58 0.06
CA PRO A 120 5.16 3.96 -0.39
C PRO A 120 5.91 4.75 -1.46
N ASP A 121 5.21 5.33 -2.43
CA ASP A 121 5.81 5.86 -3.65
C ASP A 121 6.89 6.94 -3.42
N PRO A 122 6.69 7.95 -2.54
CA PRO A 122 7.73 8.93 -2.28
C PRO A 122 9.01 8.32 -1.72
N MET A 123 8.89 7.31 -0.85
CA MET A 123 10.05 6.62 -0.29
C MET A 123 10.70 5.68 -1.30
N ILE A 124 9.94 4.95 -2.13
CA ILE A 124 10.53 4.14 -3.21
C ILE A 124 11.37 5.01 -4.17
N ASN A 125 10.97 6.26 -4.39
CA ASN A 125 11.68 7.16 -5.29
C ASN A 125 12.94 7.80 -4.68
N LYS A 126 13.08 7.82 -3.34
CA LYS A 126 14.11 8.60 -2.64
C LYS A 126 15.00 7.79 -1.69
N ASP A 127 14.44 6.77 -1.03
CA ASP A 127 15.14 5.99 0.00
C ASP A 127 16.06 4.92 -0.62
N PRO A 128 17.38 4.97 -0.38
CA PRO A 128 18.31 4.00 -0.95
C PRO A 128 18.06 2.55 -0.51
N GLU A 129 17.60 2.32 0.71
CA GLU A 129 17.31 0.97 1.21
C GLU A 129 16.02 0.42 0.57
N VAL A 130 14.99 1.25 0.42
CA VAL A 130 13.77 0.86 -0.31
C VAL A 130 14.05 0.61 -1.78
N GLN A 131 14.94 1.41 -2.41
CA GLN A 131 15.37 1.18 -3.80
C GLN A 131 16.13 -0.13 -3.95
N ALA A 132 17.09 -0.42 -3.07
CA ALA A 132 17.78 -1.71 -3.06
C ALA A 132 16.79 -2.86 -2.88
N GLN A 133 15.78 -2.68 -2.02
CA GLN A 133 14.74 -3.69 -1.83
C GLN A 133 13.85 -3.87 -3.07
N LEU A 134 13.56 -2.79 -3.80
CA LEU A 134 12.84 -2.85 -5.07
C LEU A 134 13.62 -3.65 -6.12
N GLU A 135 14.94 -3.51 -6.20
CA GLU A 135 15.78 -4.32 -7.10
C GLU A 135 15.74 -5.81 -6.75
N ILE A 136 15.64 -6.14 -5.45
CA ILE A 136 15.55 -7.53 -4.97
C ILE A 136 14.14 -8.13 -5.17
N CYS A 137 13.10 -7.31 -5.02
CA CYS A 137 11.71 -7.74 -5.09
C CYS A 137 11.12 -7.67 -6.51
N LEU A 138 11.66 -6.80 -7.37
CA LEU A 138 11.19 -6.52 -8.73
C LEU A 138 9.72 -6.07 -8.82
N VAL A 139 9.09 -5.78 -7.68
CA VAL A 139 7.69 -5.37 -7.56
C VAL A 139 7.64 -4.17 -6.63
N ARG A 140 7.02 -3.08 -7.09
CA ARG A 140 6.77 -1.89 -6.27
C ARG A 140 5.66 -2.20 -5.27
N MET A 141 5.86 -1.85 -3.99
CA MET A 141 4.83 -2.02 -2.96
C MET A 141 3.66 -1.05 -3.25
N PRO A 142 2.44 -1.55 -3.47
CA PRO A 142 1.30 -0.67 -3.70
C PRO A 142 0.81 -0.03 -2.40
N ASN A 143 0.25 1.18 -2.51
CA ASN A 143 -0.39 1.84 -1.38
C ASN A 143 -1.61 1.02 -0.90
N GLN A 144 -1.58 0.59 0.36
CA GLN A 144 -2.65 -0.19 0.99
C GLN A 144 -3.80 0.67 1.57
N ASN A 145 -3.74 1.98 1.35
CA ASN A 145 -4.68 2.98 1.86
C ASN A 145 -4.86 2.87 3.38
N LEU A 146 -3.74 2.77 4.11
CA LEU A 146 -3.74 2.65 5.56
C LEU A 146 -4.05 3.99 6.21
N GLY A 147 -4.96 3.96 7.19
CA GLY A 147 -5.09 5.03 8.17
C GLY A 147 -3.91 5.07 9.14
N GLU A 148 -3.76 6.18 9.85
CA GLU A 148 -2.67 6.39 10.82
C GLU A 148 -2.67 5.35 11.94
N GLN A 149 -3.84 5.08 12.53
CA GLN A 149 -3.96 4.07 13.58
C GLN A 149 -3.68 2.67 13.06
N GLU A 150 -4.15 2.32 11.86
CA GLU A 150 -3.87 1.01 11.25
C GLU A 150 -2.35 0.81 11.05
N ALA A 151 -1.65 1.85 10.57
CA ALA A 151 -0.20 1.82 10.42
C ALA A 151 0.51 1.65 11.76
N ARG A 152 0.07 2.36 12.81
CA ARG A 152 0.63 2.24 14.16
C ARG A 152 0.39 0.85 14.75
N ASP A 153 -0.79 0.28 14.54
CA ASP A 153 -1.14 -1.07 14.98
C ASP A 153 -0.23 -2.11 14.30
N ILE A 154 -0.03 -2.01 12.98
CA ILE A 154 0.88 -2.89 12.22
C ILE A 154 2.32 -2.80 12.75
N VAL A 155 2.81 -1.59 13.03
CA VAL A 155 4.16 -1.41 13.60
C VAL A 155 4.25 -2.08 14.97
N GLU A 156 3.22 -2.00 15.82
CA GLU A 156 3.23 -2.70 17.10
C GLU A 156 3.27 -4.22 16.94
N PHE A 157 2.58 -4.75 15.93
CA PHE A 157 2.68 -6.16 15.57
C PHE A 157 4.10 -6.53 15.10
N MET A 158 4.73 -5.71 14.27
CA MET A 158 6.13 -5.92 13.87
C MET A 158 7.08 -5.89 15.07
N ARG A 159 6.85 -5.00 16.05
CA ARG A 159 7.63 -4.95 17.30
C ARG A 159 7.47 -6.24 18.11
N GLN A 160 6.24 -6.74 18.23
CA GLN A 160 5.96 -8.01 18.88
C GLN A 160 6.66 -9.17 18.16
N ASN A 161 6.59 -9.20 16.83
CA ASN A 161 7.27 -10.19 15.99
C ASN A 161 8.80 -10.20 16.22
N ASP A 162 9.37 -9.03 16.45
CA ASP A 162 10.80 -8.83 16.68
C ASP A 162 11.21 -8.96 18.16
N GLY A 163 10.28 -9.35 19.04
CA GLY A 163 10.57 -9.71 20.42
C GLY A 163 10.52 -8.57 21.43
N ALA A 164 9.92 -7.43 21.11
CA ALA A 164 9.59 -6.40 22.10
C ALA A 164 8.66 -6.99 23.18
N LYS A 165 8.75 -6.47 24.41
CA LYS A 165 8.01 -6.92 25.59
C LYS A 165 7.27 -5.77 26.26
#